data_AF-A0A2A3HCM2-F1
#
_entry.id   AF-A0A2A3HCM2-F1
#
_cell.length_a   1.000
_cell.length_b   1.000
_cell.length_c   1.000
_cell.angle_alpha   90.00
_cell.angle_beta   90.00
_cell.angle_gamma   90.00
#
_symmetry.space_group_name_H-M   'P 1'
#
loop_
_entity.id
_entity.type
_entity.pdbx_description
1 polymer ?
#
loop_
_entity_poly.entity_id
_entity_poly.type
_entity_poly.pdbx_seq_one_letter_code
_entity_poly.pdbx_strand_id
1 'polypeptide(L)'
;MGACGPRPVLAALELLSGPRTFLDEAVRAANEKFTGTLGVNLVAHPRTMAALGPALDEAVAELRYGTVALNAWTGVGYLTATATWGAFPGHTLDDVQSGIGVVHNALLLDGPERTVVRGPFRPAPRSILHGEMAMSPKPPWFVGNRAAATTGRLLTGFAAAPGWSALPAIFASALRG
;
A
#
# COMPACT_ATOMS: atom_id res chain seq x y z
N MET A 1 30.57 -20.03 7.78
CA MET A 1 30.00 -19.83 6.43
C MET A 1 28.73 -19.02 6.58
N GLY A 2 28.75 -17.73 6.25
CA GLY A 2 27.55 -16.89 6.34
C GLY A 2 26.65 -17.16 5.14
N ALA A 3 25.45 -17.66 5.38
CA ALA A 3 24.45 -17.83 4.33
C ALA A 3 24.17 -16.46 3.69
N CYS A 4 24.42 -16.34 2.38
CA CYS A 4 23.98 -15.20 1.60
C CYS A 4 22.46 -15.28 1.50
N GLY A 5 21.75 -14.72 2.49
CA GLY A 5 20.29 -14.58 2.45
C GLY A 5 19.86 -13.76 1.24
N PRO A 6 18.63 -13.95 0.74
CA PRO A 6 18.10 -13.20 -0.39
C PRO A 6 18.24 -11.70 -0.09
N ARG A 7 18.96 -10.99 -0.96
CA ARG A 7 19.09 -9.54 -0.87
C ARG A 7 17.84 -8.91 -1.48
N PRO A 8 17.29 -7.83 -0.89
CA PRO A 8 16.21 -7.11 -1.52
C PRO A 8 16.69 -6.56 -2.87
N VAL A 9 15.99 -6.93 -3.94
CA VAL A 9 16.23 -6.42 -5.30
C VAL A 9 15.06 -5.52 -5.66
N LEU A 10 15.36 -4.35 -6.21
CA LEU A 10 14.40 -3.42 -6.76
C LEU A 10 14.84 -3.06 -8.18
N ALA A 11 13.91 -3.11 -9.14
CA ALA A 11 14.10 -2.59 -10.48
C ALA A 11 13.37 -1.25 -10.63
N ALA A 12 13.95 -0.34 -11.39
CA ALA A 12 13.35 0.96 -11.73
C ALA A 12 13.25 1.11 -13.25
N LEU A 13 12.09 1.57 -13.71
CA LEU A 13 11.84 1.94 -15.09
C LEU A 13 11.40 3.41 -15.12
N GLU A 14 11.97 4.18 -16.04
CA GLU A 14 11.61 5.57 -16.25
C GLU A 14 10.82 5.71 -17.55
N LEU A 15 9.67 6.37 -17.47
CA LEU A 15 8.83 6.71 -18.63
C LEU A 15 8.86 8.23 -18.82
N LEU A 16 9.38 8.68 -19.96
CA LEU A 16 9.52 10.10 -20.26
C LEU A 16 8.28 10.61 -21.00
N SER A 17 7.26 11.01 -20.24
CA SER A 17 5.99 11.48 -20.79
C SER A 17 5.28 12.48 -19.87
N GLY A 18 4.27 13.18 -20.40
CA GLY A 18 3.40 14.05 -19.59
C GLY A 18 2.55 13.25 -18.58
N PRO A 19 1.94 13.89 -17.57
CA PRO A 19 1.31 13.20 -16.44
C PRO A 19 0.24 12.16 -16.82
N ARG A 20 -0.65 12.48 -17.77
CA ARG A 20 -1.70 11.55 -18.23
C ARG A 20 -1.10 10.35 -18.95
N THR A 21 -0.29 10.61 -19.98
CA THR A 21 0.40 9.56 -20.75
C THR A 21 1.28 8.69 -19.86
N PHE A 22 1.96 9.28 -18.87
CA PHE A 22 2.73 8.54 -17.88
C PHE A 22 1.85 7.56 -17.11
N LEU A 23 0.70 8.03 -16.62
CA LEU A 23 -0.22 7.20 -15.85
C LEU A 23 -0.76 6.05 -16.70
N ASP A 24 -1.22 6.33 -17.92
CA ASP A 24 -1.77 5.32 -18.83
C ASP A 24 -0.72 4.25 -19.16
N GLU A 25 0.51 4.65 -19.51
CA GLU A 25 1.60 3.73 -19.81
C GLU A 25 2.06 2.94 -18.57
N ALA A 26 2.06 3.55 -17.39
CA ALA A 26 2.40 2.88 -16.13
C ALA A 26 1.37 1.81 -15.78
N VAL A 27 0.08 2.10 -15.93
CA VAL A 27 -1.01 1.12 -15.72
C VAL A 27 -0.89 -0.03 -16.71
N ARG A 28 -0.69 0.28 -18.00
CA ARG A 28 -0.50 -0.74 -19.04
C ARG A 28 0.70 -1.63 -18.75
N ALA A 29 1.85 -1.04 -18.44
CA ALA A 29 3.07 -1.80 -18.09
C ALA A 29 2.86 -2.67 -16.85
N ALA A 30 2.24 -2.13 -15.79
CA ALA A 30 1.95 -2.87 -14.58
C ALA A 30 1.02 -4.06 -14.82
N ASN A 31 0.05 -3.92 -15.71
CA ASN A 31 -0.94 -4.93 -16.04
C ASN A 31 -0.46 -6.00 -17.02
N GLU A 32 0.54 -5.69 -17.87
CA GLU A 32 0.95 -6.56 -18.99
C GLU A 32 2.38 -7.09 -18.88
N LYS A 33 3.25 -6.41 -18.12
CA LYS A 33 4.70 -6.70 -18.10
C LYS A 33 5.19 -7.22 -16.75
N PHE A 34 4.44 -6.99 -15.67
CA PHE A 34 4.86 -7.40 -14.33
C PHE A 34 4.19 -8.70 -13.92
N THR A 35 4.94 -9.54 -13.23
CA THR A 35 4.46 -10.79 -12.63
C THR A 35 3.84 -10.51 -11.27
N GLY A 36 2.68 -11.10 -11.01
CA GLY A 36 1.94 -10.92 -9.77
C GLY A 36 0.96 -9.75 -9.80
N THR A 37 -0.14 -9.89 -9.05
CA THR A 37 -1.23 -8.91 -8.95
C THR A 37 -1.68 -8.68 -7.51
N LEU A 38 -0.80 -8.89 -6.53
CA LEU A 38 -1.13 -8.79 -5.11
C LEU A 38 -1.46 -7.35 -4.69
N GLY A 39 -0.54 -6.44 -4.98
CA GLY A 39 -0.73 -5.05 -4.63
C GLY A 39 0.16 -4.09 -5.40
N VAL A 40 -0.35 -2.89 -5.61
CA VAL A 40 0.32 -1.80 -6.32
C VAL A 40 0.15 -0.49 -5.54
N ASN A 41 1.21 0.30 -5.44
CA ASN A 41 1.18 1.62 -4.83
C ASN A 41 1.31 2.69 -5.91
N LEU A 42 0.33 3.57 -6.02
CA LEU A 42 0.40 4.83 -6.76
C LEU A 42 0.85 5.93 -5.81
N VAL A 43 1.87 6.70 -6.21
CA VAL A 43 2.36 7.85 -5.44
C VAL A 43 2.25 9.08 -6.32
N ALA A 44 1.42 10.02 -5.91
CA ALA A 44 1.11 11.22 -6.70
C ALA A 44 0.97 12.44 -5.80
N HIS A 45 1.57 13.55 -6.22
CA HIS A 45 1.42 14.84 -5.54
C HIS A 45 -0.04 15.34 -5.69
N PRO A 46 -0.63 16.01 -4.67
CA PRO A 46 -2.03 16.48 -4.73
C PRO A 46 -2.34 17.36 -5.94
N ARG A 47 -1.39 18.22 -6.37
CA ARG A 47 -1.52 19.02 -7.60
C ARG A 47 -1.67 18.15 -8.86
N THR A 48 -0.90 17.07 -8.95
CA THR A 48 -0.97 16.13 -10.07
C THR A 48 -2.29 15.36 -10.03
N MET A 49 -2.73 14.93 -8.85
CA MET A 49 -4.03 14.27 -8.68
C MET A 49 -5.18 15.19 -9.11
N ALA A 50 -5.15 16.46 -8.70
CA ALA A 50 -6.14 17.46 -9.12
C ALA A 50 -6.10 17.72 -10.63
N ALA A 51 -4.92 17.74 -11.24
CA ALA A 51 -4.77 17.92 -12.69
C ALA A 51 -5.24 16.69 -13.50
N LEU A 52 -5.07 15.48 -12.97
CA LEU A 52 -5.56 14.25 -13.58
C LEU A 52 -7.08 14.11 -13.42
N GLY A 53 -7.63 14.54 -12.28
CA GLY A 53 -9.07 14.51 -12.02
C GLY A 53 -9.64 13.08 -12.18
N PRO A 54 -10.74 12.90 -12.93
CA PRO A 54 -11.37 11.59 -13.15
C PRO A 54 -10.43 10.52 -13.73
N ALA A 55 -9.41 10.93 -14.50
CA ALA A 55 -8.43 10.01 -15.09
C ALA A 55 -7.69 9.17 -14.04
N LEU A 56 -7.51 9.71 -12.83
CA LEU A 56 -6.87 8.98 -11.75
C LEU A 56 -7.75 7.84 -11.23
N ASP A 57 -9.06 8.07 -11.12
CA ASP A 57 -10.00 7.04 -10.68
C ASP A 57 -10.21 5.97 -11.77
N GLU A 58 -10.21 6.37 -13.05
CA GLU A 58 -10.15 5.44 -14.20
C GLU A 58 -8.92 4.54 -14.11
N ALA A 59 -7.73 5.12 -13.92
CA ALA A 59 -6.48 4.36 -13.78
C ALA A 59 -6.50 3.40 -12.58
N VAL A 60 -7.08 3.83 -11.44
CA VAL A 60 -7.26 2.96 -10.27
C VAL A 60 -8.20 1.79 -10.57
N ALA A 61 -9.24 2.00 -11.37
CA ALA A 61 -10.18 0.96 -11.82
C ALA A 61 -9.56 0.02 -12.87
N GLU A 62 -8.66 0.49 -13.71
CA GLU A 62 -7.97 -0.32 -14.73
C GLU A 62 -6.86 -1.21 -14.16
N LEU A 63 -6.26 -0.84 -13.02
CA LEU A 63 -5.22 -1.66 -12.37
C LEU A 63 -5.76 -3.01 -11.90
N ARG A 64 -5.29 -4.09 -12.51
CA ARG A 64 -5.68 -5.48 -12.18
C ARG A 64 -4.87 -6.00 -11.00
N TYR A 65 -5.00 -5.35 -9.85
CA TYR A 65 -4.33 -5.70 -8.59
C TYR A 65 -5.35 -5.83 -7.47
N GLY A 66 -5.20 -6.85 -6.62
CA GLY A 66 -6.16 -7.09 -5.53
C GLY A 66 -6.07 -6.07 -4.39
N THR A 67 -4.97 -5.33 -4.27
CA THR A 67 -4.92 -4.12 -3.44
C THR A 67 -4.24 -2.96 -4.18
N VAL A 68 -4.97 -1.87 -4.38
CA VAL A 68 -4.45 -0.63 -4.96
C VAL A 68 -4.35 0.42 -3.86
N ALA A 69 -3.15 0.96 -3.63
CA ALA A 69 -2.96 2.01 -2.63
C ALA A 69 -2.52 3.32 -3.30
N LEU A 70 -3.23 4.42 -3.04
CA LEU A 70 -2.86 5.76 -3.50
C LEU A 70 -2.33 6.56 -2.32
N ASN A 71 -1.04 6.96 -2.39
CA ASN A 71 -0.33 7.65 -1.32
C ASN A 71 -0.41 6.93 0.04
N ALA A 72 -0.54 5.61 -0.02
CA ALA A 72 -0.61 4.72 1.13
C ALA A 72 0.20 3.47 0.84
N TRP A 73 0.49 2.68 1.88
CA TRP A 73 1.09 1.37 1.73
C TRP A 73 0.00 0.31 1.60
N THR A 74 0.09 -0.53 0.57
CA THR A 74 -0.81 -1.69 0.37
C THR A 74 -0.97 -2.55 1.62
N GLY A 75 0.07 -2.69 2.45
CA GLY A 75 -0.01 -3.45 3.71
C GLY A 75 -1.09 -2.97 4.69
N VAL A 76 -1.56 -1.73 4.58
CA VAL A 76 -2.73 -1.25 5.34
C VAL A 76 -3.98 -2.06 4.97
N GLY A 77 -4.16 -2.40 3.70
CA GLY A 77 -5.25 -3.27 3.25
C GLY A 77 -5.19 -4.65 3.91
N TYR A 78 -4.01 -5.26 4.00
CA TYR A 78 -3.80 -6.52 4.72
C TYR A 78 -4.16 -6.41 6.22
N LEU A 79 -3.79 -5.29 6.86
CA LEU A 79 -4.04 -5.08 8.29
C LEU A 79 -5.51 -4.76 8.62
N THR A 80 -6.35 -4.50 7.60
CA THR A 80 -7.77 -4.18 7.76
C THR A 80 -8.62 -5.43 7.51
N ALA A 81 -9.10 -6.09 8.56
CA ALA A 81 -9.87 -7.34 8.44
C ALA A 81 -11.17 -7.25 7.60
N THR A 82 -11.74 -6.05 7.46
CA THR A 82 -12.91 -5.80 6.60
C THR A 82 -12.54 -5.64 5.12
N ALA A 83 -11.29 -5.31 4.81
CA ALA A 83 -10.77 -5.27 3.46
C ALA A 83 -10.41 -6.69 2.99
N THR A 84 -10.41 -6.92 1.69
CA THR A 84 -9.93 -8.17 1.10
C THR A 84 -8.44 -8.04 0.78
N TRP A 85 -7.70 -9.14 0.92
CA TRP A 85 -6.30 -9.22 0.53
C TRP A 85 -6.06 -10.48 -0.30
N GLY A 86 -5.64 -10.32 -1.55
CA GLY A 86 -5.40 -11.42 -2.45
C GLY A 86 -4.99 -10.93 -3.83
N ALA A 87 -4.79 -11.85 -4.76
CA ALA A 87 -4.54 -11.50 -6.14
C ALA A 87 -5.82 -10.98 -6.81
N PHE A 88 -5.68 -10.16 -7.84
CA PHE A 88 -6.81 -9.81 -8.70
C PHE A 88 -7.42 -11.08 -9.36
N PRO A 89 -8.75 -11.19 -9.50
CA PRO A 89 -9.39 -12.37 -10.10
C PRO A 89 -8.89 -12.68 -11.52
N GLY A 90 -8.68 -13.97 -11.82
CA GLY A 90 -8.33 -14.45 -13.17
C GLY A 90 -7.20 -15.48 -13.23
N HIS A 91 -6.41 -15.63 -12.17
CA HIS A 91 -5.33 -16.61 -12.12
C HIS A 91 -5.85 -18.06 -12.05
N THR A 92 -5.05 -18.98 -12.60
CA THR A 92 -5.37 -20.42 -12.66
C THR A 92 -4.36 -21.21 -11.84
N LEU A 93 -4.62 -22.51 -11.62
CA LEU A 93 -3.65 -23.38 -10.92
C LEU A 93 -2.33 -23.51 -11.68
N ASP A 94 -2.36 -23.41 -13.01
CA ASP A 94 -1.17 -23.46 -13.86
C ASP A 94 -0.45 -22.10 -13.93
N ASP A 95 -1.13 -21.01 -13.55
CA ASP A 95 -0.59 -19.66 -13.52
C ASP A 95 -1.11 -18.89 -12.30
N VAL A 96 -0.60 -19.26 -11.11
CA VAL A 96 -1.07 -18.71 -9.82
C VAL A 96 -0.66 -17.26 -9.62
N GLN A 97 0.47 -16.84 -10.21
CA GLN A 97 1.08 -15.50 -10.05
C GLN A 97 1.26 -15.12 -8.57
N SER A 98 0.31 -14.37 -7.98
CA SER A 98 0.33 -13.96 -6.58
C SER A 98 -0.73 -14.60 -5.69
N GLY A 99 -1.48 -15.59 -6.21
CA GLY A 99 -2.48 -16.36 -5.47
C GLY A 99 -3.79 -16.53 -6.23
N ILE A 100 -4.65 -17.42 -5.73
CA ILE A 100 -6.03 -17.61 -6.18
C ILE A 100 -6.94 -17.42 -4.96
N GLY A 101 -7.84 -16.44 -5.03
CA GLY A 101 -8.74 -16.09 -3.93
C GLY A 101 -8.20 -14.98 -3.03
N VAL A 102 -8.89 -14.77 -1.91
CA VAL A 102 -8.62 -13.69 -0.96
C VAL A 102 -8.63 -14.22 0.48
N VAL A 103 -7.82 -13.59 1.33
CA VAL A 103 -7.95 -13.65 2.79
C VAL A 103 -8.62 -12.37 3.29
N HIS A 104 -9.01 -12.37 4.57
CA HIS A 104 -9.88 -11.34 5.16
C HIS A 104 -11.29 -11.38 4.52
N ASN A 105 -11.95 -10.25 4.26
CA ASN A 105 -13.37 -10.18 3.86
C ASN A 105 -14.39 -10.36 5.00
N ALA A 106 -14.20 -9.68 6.14
CA ALA A 106 -15.16 -9.72 7.25
C ALA A 106 -16.58 -9.20 6.90
N LEU A 107 -16.72 -8.52 5.76
CA LEU A 107 -18.01 -8.05 5.22
C LEU A 107 -18.72 -9.09 4.35
N LEU A 108 -18.09 -10.26 4.11
CA LEU A 108 -18.65 -11.34 3.30
C LEU A 108 -19.10 -10.89 1.91
N LEU A 109 -18.33 -9.99 1.29
CA LEU A 109 -18.57 -9.55 -0.08
C LEU A 109 -18.38 -10.74 -1.02
N ASP A 110 -19.33 -10.92 -1.93
CA ASP A 110 -19.24 -11.93 -2.98
C ASP A 110 -18.37 -11.43 -4.15
N GLY A 111 -17.48 -12.29 -4.64
CA GLY A 111 -16.57 -11.99 -5.75
C GLY A 111 -15.81 -10.65 -5.69
N PRO A 112 -15.15 -10.28 -4.58
CA PRO A 112 -14.46 -8.99 -4.48
C PRO A 112 -13.26 -8.94 -5.43
N GLU A 113 -13.20 -7.92 -6.29
CA GLU A 113 -12.07 -7.75 -7.20
C GLU A 113 -10.83 -7.18 -6.50
N ARG A 114 -11.03 -6.17 -5.64
CA ARG A 114 -9.92 -5.42 -5.03
C ARG A 114 -10.32 -4.62 -3.79
N THR A 115 -9.31 -4.27 -3.01
CA THR A 115 -9.34 -3.20 -2.01
C THR A 115 -8.64 -1.96 -2.54
N VAL A 116 -9.22 -0.77 -2.32
CA VAL A 116 -8.55 0.51 -2.61
C VAL A 116 -8.28 1.26 -1.30
N VAL A 117 -7.01 1.55 -1.03
CA VAL A 117 -6.57 2.34 0.13
C VAL A 117 -6.13 3.72 -0.35
N ARG A 118 -6.62 4.79 0.27
CA ARG A 118 -6.19 6.17 -0.02
C ARG A 118 -5.61 6.80 1.24
N GLY A 119 -4.48 7.48 1.09
CA GLY A 119 -3.79 8.20 2.17
C GLY A 119 -3.30 9.58 1.73
N PRO A 120 -2.84 10.41 2.67
CA PRO A 120 -2.24 11.70 2.33
C PRO A 120 -0.83 11.52 1.75
N PHE A 121 -0.43 12.39 0.82
CA PHE A 121 0.93 12.39 0.24
C PHE A 121 2.00 12.73 1.29
N ARG A 122 1.63 13.49 2.33
CA ARG A 122 2.54 13.98 3.38
C ARG A 122 2.02 13.59 4.77
N PRO A 123 2.90 13.44 5.77
CA PRO A 123 2.47 13.26 7.14
C PRO A 123 1.96 14.57 7.76
N ALA A 124 1.16 14.46 8.82
CA ALA A 124 0.83 15.61 9.66
C ALA A 124 2.10 16.27 10.24
N PRO A 125 2.13 17.61 10.44
CA PRO A 125 1.08 18.58 10.14
C PRO A 125 1.09 19.10 8.69
N ARG A 126 2.06 18.68 7.86
CA ARG A 126 2.20 19.19 6.48
C ARG A 126 1.01 18.85 5.59
N SER A 127 0.36 17.71 5.78
CA SER A 127 -0.90 17.37 5.09
C SER A 127 -2.00 18.39 5.40
N ILE A 128 -2.19 18.75 6.68
CA ILE A 128 -3.21 19.73 7.11
C ILE A 128 -2.92 21.11 6.50
N LEU A 129 -1.66 21.55 6.55
CA LEU A 129 -1.21 22.82 5.98
C LEU A 129 -1.40 22.89 4.44
N HIS A 130 -1.58 21.75 3.78
CA HIS A 130 -1.77 21.66 2.34
C HIS A 130 -3.14 21.09 1.94
N GLY A 131 -4.12 21.10 2.85
CA GLY A 131 -5.52 20.76 2.56
C GLY A 131 -5.80 19.26 2.40
N GLU A 132 -4.90 18.39 2.85
CA GLU A 132 -5.08 16.94 2.85
C GLU A 132 -5.56 16.45 4.23
N MET A 133 -6.41 15.41 4.26
CA MET A 133 -6.75 14.72 5.51
C MET A 133 -5.47 14.18 6.17
N ALA A 134 -5.20 14.57 7.42
CA ALA A 134 -4.02 14.10 8.14
C ALA A 134 -4.23 12.70 8.70
N MET A 135 -3.21 11.85 8.56
CA MET A 135 -3.08 10.64 9.36
C MET A 135 -2.10 10.93 10.50
N SER A 136 -2.58 10.89 11.74
CA SER A 136 -1.80 11.11 12.97
C SER A 136 -2.04 9.97 13.97
N PRO A 137 -1.02 9.45 14.68
CA PRO A 137 0.41 9.79 14.57
C PRO A 137 1.00 9.43 13.20
N LYS A 138 2.22 9.91 12.92
CA LYS A 138 2.87 9.71 11.62
C LYS A 138 2.89 8.22 11.28
N PRO A 139 2.30 7.81 10.15
CA PRO A 139 2.18 6.40 9.88
C PRO A 139 3.56 5.73 9.69
N PRO A 140 3.72 4.47 10.13
CA PRO A 140 5.01 3.79 10.16
C PRO A 140 5.59 3.52 8.76
N TRP A 141 4.79 3.54 7.71
CA TRP A 141 5.25 3.37 6.32
C TRP A 141 5.77 4.67 5.67
N PHE A 142 5.68 5.82 6.33
CA PHE A 142 6.36 7.03 5.82
C PHE A 142 7.87 6.86 5.97
N VAL A 143 8.61 7.01 4.86
CA VAL A 143 10.09 6.88 4.82
C VAL A 143 10.80 7.75 5.87
N GLY A 144 10.22 8.90 6.21
CA GLY A 144 10.78 9.79 7.22
C GLY A 144 10.45 9.42 8.68
N ASN A 145 9.70 8.35 8.95
CA ASN A 145 9.31 7.95 10.30
C ASN A 145 10.51 7.31 11.01
N ARG A 146 11.19 8.10 11.84
CA ARG A 146 12.41 7.68 12.54
C ARG A 146 12.15 6.58 13.59
N ALA A 147 10.90 6.41 14.00
CA ALA A 147 10.48 5.39 14.95
C ALA A 147 9.93 4.13 14.29
N ALA A 148 9.81 4.05 12.95
CA ALA A 148 9.16 2.95 12.24
C ALA A 148 9.70 1.57 12.63
N ALA A 149 11.02 1.41 12.69
CA ALA A 149 11.65 0.15 13.07
C ALA A 149 11.38 -0.24 14.54
N THR A 150 11.35 0.74 15.44
CA THR A 150 11.05 0.53 16.87
C THR A 150 9.58 0.21 17.08
N THR A 151 8.68 0.96 16.45
CA THR A 151 7.24 0.72 16.46
C THR A 151 6.92 -0.64 15.86
N GLY A 152 7.56 -1.02 14.75
CA GLY A 152 7.43 -2.34 14.15
C GLY A 152 7.81 -3.47 15.11
N ARG A 153 8.99 -3.39 15.76
CA ARG A 153 9.40 -4.38 16.77
C ARG A 153 8.44 -4.50 17.94
N LEU A 154 7.95 -3.38 18.45
CA LEU A 154 7.01 -3.36 19.57
C LEU A 154 5.64 -3.96 19.18
N LEU A 155 5.16 -3.66 17.97
CA LEU A 155 3.95 -4.26 17.42
C LEU A 155 4.11 -5.77 17.21
N THR A 156 5.26 -6.24 16.72
CA THR A 156 5.56 -7.68 16.60
C THR A 156 5.59 -8.36 17.96
N GLY A 157 6.21 -7.75 18.97
CA GLY A 157 6.24 -8.27 20.33
C GLY A 157 4.83 -8.36 20.95
N PHE A 158 3.99 -7.34 20.74
CA PHE A 158 2.61 -7.37 21.20
C PHE A 158 1.75 -8.41 20.46
N ALA A 159 1.96 -8.61 19.16
CA ALA A 159 1.27 -9.66 18.42
C ALA A 159 1.64 -11.07 18.93
N ALA A 160 2.89 -11.28 19.37
CA ALA A 160 3.35 -12.55 19.92
C ALA A 160 2.85 -12.80 21.36
N ALA A 161 2.74 -11.75 22.18
CA ALA A 161 2.28 -11.82 23.56
C ALA A 161 1.47 -10.55 23.91
N PRO A 162 0.14 -10.56 23.65
CA PRO A 162 -0.68 -9.38 23.85
C PRO A 162 -0.80 -9.05 25.34
N GLY A 163 -0.56 -7.79 25.69
CA GLY A 163 -0.64 -7.32 27.08
C GLY A 163 -0.79 -5.82 27.17
N TRP A 164 -1.64 -5.37 28.09
CA TRP A 164 -1.89 -3.94 28.33
C TRP A 164 -0.62 -3.15 28.69
N SER A 165 0.38 -3.82 29.27
CA SER A 165 1.69 -3.25 29.62
C SER A 165 2.57 -2.90 28.43
N ALA A 166 2.33 -3.48 27.24
CA ALA A 166 3.09 -3.19 26.03
C ALA A 166 2.56 -1.97 25.25
N LEU A 167 1.29 -1.59 25.49
CA LEU A 167 0.62 -0.50 24.78
C LEU A 167 1.30 0.87 24.99
N PRO A 168 1.70 1.29 26.22
CA PRO A 168 2.34 2.59 26.42
C PRO A 168 3.63 2.77 25.62
N ALA A 169 4.43 1.72 25.48
CA ALA A 169 5.67 1.74 24.69
C ALA A 169 5.39 1.88 23.18
N ILE A 170 4.37 1.18 22.67
CA ILE A 170 3.93 1.27 21.27
C ILE A 170 3.45 2.71 20.97
N PHE A 171 2.59 3.27 21.83
CA PHE A 171 2.08 4.62 21.67
C PHE A 171 3.18 5.68 21.76
N ALA A 172 4.09 5.59 22.73
CA ALA A 172 5.21 6.51 22.87
C ALA A 172 6.17 6.44 21.66
N SER A 173 6.37 5.26 21.08
CA SER A 173 7.17 5.10 19.86
C SER A 173 6.45 5.68 18.65
N ALA A 174 5.16 5.40 18.48
CA ALA A 174 4.36 5.92 17.37
C ALA A 174 4.28 7.46 17.35
N LEU A 175 4.25 8.10 18.51
CA LEU A 175 4.24 9.57 18.65
C LEU A 175 5.60 10.24 18.36
N ARG A 176 6.71 9.49 18.36
CA ARG A 176 8.07 10.02 18.07
C ARG A 176 8.47 9.89 16.59
N GLY A 177 7.61 9.31 15.76
CA GLY A 177 7.84 9.07 14.33
C GLY A 177 7.82 10.32 13.47
#